data_AF-A0A965D6F7-F1
#
_entry.id   AF-A0A965D6F7-F1
#
_cell.length_a   1.000
_cell.length_b   1.000
_cell.length_c   1.000
_cell.angle_alpha   90.00
_cell.angle_beta   90.00
_cell.angle_gamma   90.00
#
_symmetry.space_group_name_H-M   'P 1'
#
loop_
_entity.id
_entity.type
_entity.pdbx_description
1 polymer ?
#
loop_
_entity_poly.entity_id
_entity_poly.type
_entity_poly.pdbx_seq_one_letter_code
_entity_poly.pdbx_strand_id
1 'polypeptide(L)'
;MTLKQLYKLQKDVENAIQVAKSRELELAKKKLEKEAQKLGYSLSELLDSPPSKETAQRALRKSVAPKYQNPANHDETWTGRGRKPL
;
A
#
# COMPACT_ATOMS: atom_id res chain seq x y z
N MET A 1 -4.88 8.69 46.90
CA MET A 1 -5.09 8.98 45.47
C MET A 1 -5.60 10.40 45.32
N THR A 2 -4.89 11.24 44.57
CA THR A 2 -5.28 12.65 44.37
C THR A 2 -6.12 12.82 43.10
N LEU A 3 -6.94 13.88 43.03
CA LEU A 3 -7.78 14.20 41.86
C LEU A 3 -6.97 14.24 40.55
N LYS A 4 -5.76 14.78 40.61
CA LYS A 4 -4.82 14.85 39.48
C LYS A 4 -4.34 13.47 39.02
N GLN A 5 -4.16 12.53 39.93
CA GLN A 5 -3.81 11.14 39.60
C GLN A 5 -4.98 10.39 38.94
N LEU A 6 -6.22 10.66 39.34
CA LEU A 6 -7.41 10.05 38.72
C LEU A 6 -7.56 10.47 37.25
N TYR A 7 -7.40 11.76 36.95
CA TYR A 7 -7.40 12.24 35.57
C TYR A 7 -6.28 11.67 34.72
N LYS A 8 -5.10 11.48 35.31
CA LYS A 8 -3.97 10.85 34.61
C LYS A 8 -4.30 9.41 34.26
N LEU A 9 -4.81 8.64 35.22
CA LEU A 9 -5.19 7.26 35.01
C LEU A 9 -6.31 7.11 33.97
N GLN A 10 -7.28 8.03 33.95
CA GLN A 10 -8.33 8.06 32.93
C GLN A 10 -7.74 8.18 31.52
N LYS A 11 -6.81 9.11 31.31
CA LYS A 11 -6.13 9.27 30.01
C LYS A 11 -5.30 8.04 29.63
N ASP A 12 -4.58 7.46 30.60
CA ASP A 12 -3.77 6.26 30.34
C ASP A 12 -4.65 5.06 29.95
N VAL A 13 -5.81 4.91 30.59
CA VAL A 13 -6.81 3.88 30.23
C VAL A 13 -7.38 4.13 28.84
N GLU A 14 -7.73 5.38 28.52
CA GLU A 14 -8.27 5.72 27.20
C GLU A 14 -7.26 5.43 26.08
N ASN A 15 -5.99 5.78 26.30
CA ASN A 15 -4.89 5.43 25.39
C ASN A 15 -4.73 3.91 25.26
N ALA A 16 -4.75 3.18 26.38
CA ALA A 16 -4.64 1.72 26.36
C ALA A 16 -5.79 1.06 25.57
N ILE A 17 -7.01 1.59 25.68
CA ILE A 17 -8.17 1.13 24.91
C ILE A 17 -7.97 1.38 23.41
N GLN A 18 -7.49 2.56 23.02
CA GLN A 18 -7.22 2.88 21.61
C GLN A 18 -6.14 1.96 21.02
N VAL A 19 -5.06 1.72 21.77
CA VAL A 19 -3.99 0.80 21.38
C VAL A 19 -4.54 -0.61 21.21
N ALA A 20 -5.34 -1.11 22.16
CA ALA A 20 -5.97 -2.42 22.07
C ALA A 20 -6.85 -2.55 20.82
N LYS A 21 -7.72 -1.57 20.56
CA LYS A 21 -8.57 -1.54 19.35
C LYS A 21 -7.75 -1.55 18.07
N SER A 22 -6.67 -0.78 18.01
CA SER A 22 -5.80 -0.73 16.82
C SER A 22 -5.15 -2.10 16.56
N ARG A 23 -4.72 -2.79 17.62
CA ARG A 23 -4.14 -4.13 17.54
C ARG A 23 -5.16 -5.18 17.11
N GLU A 24 -6.38 -5.11 17.61
CA GLU A 24 -7.48 -6.00 17.18
C GLU A 24 -7.82 -5.80 15.70
N LEU A 25 -7.86 -4.55 15.24
CA LEU A 25 -8.11 -4.20 13.85
C LEU A 25 -6.98 -4.73 12.94
N GLU A 26 -5.72 -4.58 13.36
CA GLU A 26 -4.58 -5.11 12.62
C GLU A 26 -4.58 -6.65 12.57
N LEU A 27 -4.94 -7.32 13.68
CA LEU A 27 -5.11 -8.77 13.71
C LEU A 27 -6.23 -9.23 12.78
N ALA A 28 -7.37 -8.53 12.77
CA ALA A 28 -8.48 -8.82 11.86
C ALA A 28 -8.05 -8.65 10.39
N LYS A 29 -7.33 -7.57 10.06
CA LYS A 29 -6.75 -7.34 8.73
C LYS A 29 -5.80 -8.46 8.32
N LYS A 30 -4.88 -8.86 9.20
CA LYS A 30 -3.93 -9.95 8.93
C LYS A 30 -4.62 -11.30 8.74
N LYS A 31 -5.69 -11.59 9.47
CA LYS A 31 -6.48 -12.81 9.28
C LYS A 31 -7.16 -12.82 7.92
N LEU A 32 -7.84 -11.73 7.57
CA LEU A 32 -8.46 -11.57 6.26
C LEU A 32 -7.42 -11.63 5.13
N GLU A 33 -6.23 -11.04 5.31
CA GLU A 33 -5.17 -11.07 4.31
C GLU A 33 -4.67 -12.49 4.05
N LYS A 34 -4.47 -13.26 5.12
CA LYS A 34 -4.09 -14.68 5.02
C LYS A 34 -5.15 -15.51 4.33
N GLU A 35 -6.42 -15.27 4.62
CA GLU A 35 -7.53 -15.97 3.95
C GLU A 35 -7.67 -15.56 2.48
N ALA A 36 -7.52 -14.28 2.18
CA ALA A 36 -7.51 -13.77 0.82
C ALA A 36 -6.36 -14.39 0.00
N GLN A 37 -5.14 -14.41 0.56
CA GLN A 37 -3.98 -15.03 -0.09
C GLN A 37 -4.16 -16.52 -0.32
N LYS A 38 -4.80 -17.26 0.60
CA LYS A 38 -5.12 -18.68 0.41
C LYS A 38 -6.05 -18.91 -0.78
N LEU A 39 -6.96 -17.97 -1.03
CA LEU A 39 -7.88 -17.99 -2.15
C LEU A 39 -7.28 -17.38 -3.43
N GLY A 40 -6.04 -16.89 -3.37
CA GLY A 40 -5.34 -16.28 -4.50
C GLY A 40 -5.70 -14.80 -4.76
N TYR A 41 -6.40 -14.15 -3.82
CA TYR A 41 -6.83 -12.75 -3.94
C TYR A 41 -6.05 -11.84 -2.98
N SER A 42 -5.82 -10.59 -3.38
CA SER A 42 -5.30 -9.58 -2.44
C SER A 42 -6.43 -9.00 -1.59
N LEU A 43 -6.15 -8.65 -0.33
CA LEU A 43 -7.12 -7.97 0.55
C LEU A 43 -7.64 -6.67 -0.11
N SER A 44 -6.80 -6.00 -0.89
CA SER A 44 -7.19 -4.85 -1.70
C SER A 44 -8.26 -5.19 -2.73
N GLU A 45 -8.23 -6.36 -3.37
CA GLU A 45 -9.24 -6.77 -4.36
C GLU A 45 -10.57 -7.19 -3.73
N LEU A 46 -10.55 -7.67 -2.48
CA LEU A 46 -11.76 -8.01 -1.72
C LEU A 46 -12.46 -6.78 -1.12
N LEU A 47 -11.70 -5.72 -0.82
CA LEU A 47 -12.22 -4.46 -0.29
C LEU A 47 -12.56 -3.45 -1.39
N ASP A 48 -11.93 -3.53 -2.56
CA ASP A 48 -12.28 -2.74 -3.74
C ASP A 48 -13.44 -3.43 -4.47
N SER A 49 -14.66 -2.97 -4.19
CA SER A 49 -15.72 -2.98 -5.21
C SER A 49 -15.16 -2.31 -6.48
N PRO A 50 -15.53 -2.79 -7.68
CA PRO A 50 -14.68 -2.96 -8.86
C PRO A 50 -13.70 -1.81 -9.11
N PRO A 51 -12.47 -2.11 -9.61
CA PRO A 51 -11.41 -1.12 -9.75
C PRO A 51 -11.96 0.09 -10.49
N SER A 52 -12.01 1.22 -9.78
CA SER A 52 -12.27 2.49 -10.43
C SER A 52 -11.30 2.61 -11.61
N LYS A 53 -11.80 3.07 -12.77
CA LYS A 53 -11.05 3.13 -14.04
C LYS A 53 -9.66 3.77 -13.90
N GLU A 54 -9.42 4.57 -12.85
CA GLU A 54 -8.13 5.14 -12.49
C GLU A 54 -7.06 4.10 -12.11
N THR A 55 -7.38 3.09 -11.29
CA THR A 55 -6.39 2.08 -10.87
C THR A 55 -6.05 1.14 -12.01
N ALA A 56 -7.04 0.77 -12.82
CA ALA A 56 -6.82 0.03 -14.07
C ALA A 56 -5.98 0.85 -15.06
N GLN A 57 -6.22 2.15 -15.21
CA GLN A 57 -5.39 3.02 -16.06
C GLN A 57 -3.95 3.15 -15.56
N ARG A 58 -3.69 3.08 -14.25
CA ARG A 58 -2.33 3.13 -13.70
C ARG A 58 -1.56 1.85 -13.99
N ALA A 59 -2.23 0.70 -13.94
CA ALA A 59 -1.67 -0.59 -14.36
C ALA A 59 -1.49 -0.70 -15.90
N LEU A 60 -2.36 -0.02 -16.66
CA LEU A 60 -2.31 0.05 -18.13
C LEU A 60 -1.45 1.20 -18.70
N ARG A 61 -0.64 1.90 -17.89
CA ARG A 61 0.40 2.80 -18.43
C ARG A 61 1.48 1.95 -19.09
N LYS A 62 1.23 1.52 -20.33
CA LYS A 62 2.21 0.87 -21.20
C LYS A 62 3.46 1.73 -21.22
N SER A 63 4.60 1.09 -20.97
CA SER A 63 5.91 1.68 -21.22
C SER A 63 5.91 2.24 -22.65
N VAL A 64 6.25 3.53 -22.78
CA VAL A 64 6.30 4.19 -24.09
C VAL A 64 7.36 3.46 -24.94
N ALA A 65 7.09 3.23 -26.22
CA ALA A 65 8.08 2.62 -27.10
C ALA A 65 9.37 3.45 -27.10
N PRO A 66 10.55 2.82 -26.98
CA PRO A 66 11.81 3.53 -27.05
C PRO A 66 11.95 4.29 -28.37
N LYS A 67 12.39 5.54 -28.29
CA LYS A 67 12.54 6.45 -29.45
C LYS A 67 13.98 6.43 -29.98
N TYR A 68 14.93 6.12 -29.11
CA TYR A 68 16.36 6.16 -29.38
C TYR A 68 17.03 4.85 -28.98
N GLN A 69 18.04 4.45 -29.75
CA GLN A 69 18.83 3.23 -29.59
C GLN A 69 20.31 3.60 -29.67
N ASN A 70 21.14 3.03 -28.79
CA ASN A 70 22.57 3.30 -28.77
C ASN A 70 23.26 2.64 -29.99
N PRO A 71 24.01 3.39 -30.83
CA PRO A 71 24.69 2.84 -32.01
C PRO A 71 25.87 1.92 -31.68
N ALA A 72 26.40 1.97 -30.46
CA ALA A 72 27.45 1.06 -30.00
C ALA A 72 26.89 -0.24 -29.38
N ASN A 73 25.66 -0.21 -28.86
CA ASN A 73 25.01 -1.36 -28.25
C ASN A 73 23.49 -1.33 -28.51
N HIS A 74 23.04 -2.16 -29.43
CA HIS A 74 21.66 -2.17 -29.91
C HIS A 74 20.62 -2.58 -28.85
N ASP A 75 21.02 -3.19 -27.73
CA ASP A 75 20.11 -3.54 -26.62
C ASP A 75 19.73 -2.34 -25.75
N GLU A 76 20.51 -1.26 -25.79
CA GLU A 76 20.24 -0.06 -24.98
C GLU A 76 19.29 0.88 -25.73
N THR A 77 18.06 0.99 -25.24
CA THR A 77 17.03 1.84 -25.84
C THR A 77 16.37 2.74 -24.80
N TRP A 78 16.05 3.99 -25.17
CA TRP A 78 15.40 4.93 -24.25
C TRP A 78 14.30 5.76 -24.92
N THR A 79 13.32 6.16 -24.11
CA THR A 79 12.06 6.77 -24.56
C THR A 79 12.14 8.31 -24.70
N GLY A 80 13.32 8.91 -24.49
CA GLY A 80 13.55 10.36 -24.56
C GLY A 80 12.93 11.17 -23.42
N ARG A 81 12.12 10.56 -22.53
CA ARG A 81 11.58 11.18 -21.30
C ARG A 81 12.29 10.62 -20.07
N GLY A 82 13.56 10.99 -19.89
CA GLY A 82 14.38 10.59 -18.74
C GLY A 82 15.55 9.65 -19.07
N ARG A 83 16.24 9.22 -17.99
CA ARG A 83 17.55 8.54 -17.91
C ARG A 83 18.20 8.15 -19.25
N LYS A 84 19.27 8.88 -19.59
CA LYS A 84 20.26 8.45 -20.57
C LYS A 84 20.89 7.13 -20.13
N PRO A 85 21.16 6.18 -21.05
CA PRO A 85 22.14 5.14 -20.77
C PRO A 85 23.48 5.81 -20.38
N LEU A 86 24.16 5.27 -19.37
CA LEU A 86 25.42 5.82 -18.84
C LEU A 86 26.58 5.48 -19.77
#